data_AF-A0A8U0LL04-F1
#
_entry.id   AF-A0A8U0LL04-F1
#
_cell.length_a   1.000
_cell.length_b   1.000
_cell.length_c   1.000
_cell.angle_alpha   90.00
_cell.angle_beta   90.00
_cell.angle_gamma   90.00
#
_symmetry.space_group_name_H-M   'P 1'
#
loop_
_entity.id
_entity.type
_entity.pdbx_description
1 polymer ?
#
loop_
_entity_poly.entity_id
_entity_poly.type
_entity_poly.pdbx_seq_one_letter_code
_entity_poly.pdbx_strand_id
1 'polypeptide(L)'
;MGLNKQIQFVRQPKPTDGEIIAQVAVFDGEGNPVDVGGAPTADTLAGATNTGKAVLKATDAAGARKAIGAGTSSFSGSYNDLSNKPTIPPAYTLPAATAEALGGVKKGAAIPDLASGADAAVIATKVNSILAQLRAIGVIAV
;
A
#
# COMPACT_ATOMS: atom_id res chain seq x y z
N MET A 1 -36.98 -26.86 -18.82
CA MET A 1 -38.44 -26.93 -19.03
C MET A 1 -38.84 -25.75 -19.88
N GLY A 2 -39.45 -25.99 -21.04
CA GLY A 2 -39.87 -24.91 -21.95
C GLY A 2 -41.18 -24.31 -21.46
N LEU A 3 -41.26 -22.97 -21.40
CA LEU A 3 -42.50 -22.25 -21.09
C LEU A 3 -43.44 -22.33 -22.30
N ASN A 4 -44.72 -22.65 -22.06
CA ASN A 4 -45.74 -22.67 -23.09
C ASN A 4 -46.52 -21.34 -23.10
N LYS A 5 -46.77 -20.78 -24.28
CA LYS A 5 -47.57 -19.56 -24.44
C LYS A 5 -48.98 -19.95 -24.89
N GLN A 6 -50.01 -19.56 -24.13
CA GLN A 6 -51.41 -19.81 -24.50
C GLN A 6 -52.13 -18.47 -24.65
N ILE A 7 -52.88 -18.34 -25.75
CA ILE A 7 -53.77 -17.20 -26.00
C ILE A 7 -55.20 -17.71 -25.82
N GLN A 8 -55.92 -17.17 -24.84
CA GLN A 8 -57.35 -17.44 -24.71
C GLN A 8 -58.13 -16.36 -25.46
N PHE A 9 -58.69 -16.75 -26.61
CA PHE A 9 -59.65 -15.92 -27.33
C PHE A 9 -61.01 -16.00 -26.64
N VAL A 10 -61.53 -14.87 -26.17
CA VAL A 10 -62.91 -14.79 -25.70
C VAL A 10 -63.79 -14.73 -26.94
N ARG A 11 -64.54 -15.79 -27.27
CA ARG A 11 -65.41 -15.78 -28.45
C ARG A 11 -66.59 -14.84 -28.18
N GLN A 12 -66.57 -13.67 -28.81
CA GLN A 12 -67.71 -12.76 -28.83
C GLN A 12 -67.99 -12.32 -30.28
N PRO A 13 -69.28 -12.22 -30.67
CA PRO A 13 -69.67 -11.94 -32.06
C PRO A 13 -69.27 -10.54 -32.54
N LYS A 14 -69.02 -9.58 -31.64
CA LYS A 14 -68.49 -8.24 -31.97
C LYS A 14 -67.89 -7.56 -30.73
N PRO A 15 -66.57 -7.35 -30.65
CA PRO A 15 -65.95 -6.57 -29.58
C PRO A 15 -66.46 -5.14 -29.53
N THR A 16 -66.70 -4.61 -28.34
CA THR A 16 -66.93 -3.18 -28.13
C THR A 16 -65.63 -2.46 -27.76
N ASP A 17 -65.59 -1.14 -27.93
CA ASP A 17 -64.40 -0.35 -27.62
C ASP A 17 -64.10 -0.41 -26.11
N GLY A 18 -62.87 -0.79 -25.75
CA GLY A 18 -62.44 -1.01 -24.36
C GLY A 18 -62.64 -2.43 -23.80
N GLU A 19 -63.21 -3.37 -24.56
CA GLU A 19 -63.40 -4.76 -24.12
C GLU A 19 -62.17 -5.64 -24.39
N ILE A 20 -61.75 -6.46 -23.42
CA ILE A 20 -60.60 -7.37 -23.57
C ILE A 20 -61.01 -8.56 -24.44
N ILE A 21 -60.51 -8.59 -25.68
CA ILE A 21 -60.80 -9.66 -26.65
C ILE A 21 -59.83 -10.86 -26.57
N ALA A 22 -58.69 -10.67 -25.92
CA ALA A 22 -57.70 -11.71 -25.69
C ALA A 22 -56.86 -11.40 -24.44
N GLN A 23 -56.57 -12.43 -23.65
CA GLN A 23 -55.57 -12.36 -22.59
C GLN A 23 -54.40 -13.29 -22.96
N VAL A 24 -53.17 -12.79 -22.83
CA VAL A 24 -51.94 -13.57 -23.02
C VAL A 24 -51.39 -13.90 -21.64
N ALA A 25 -51.22 -15.19 -21.35
CA ALA A 25 -50.57 -15.67 -20.13
C ALA A 25 -49.45 -16.65 -20.50
N VAL A 26 -48.40 -16.64 -19.69
CA VAL A 26 -47.31 -17.61 -19.77
C VAL A 26 -47.62 -18.69 -18.75
N PHE A 27 -47.47 -19.96 -19.13
CA PHE A 27 -47.74 -21.11 -18.25
C PHE A 27 -46.47 -21.96 -18.09
N ASP A 28 -46.35 -22.63 -16.94
CA ASP A 28 -45.29 -23.60 -16.67
C ASP A 28 -45.53 -24.93 -17.42
N GLY A 29 -44.69 -25.94 -17.15
CA GLY A 29 -44.80 -27.26 -17.80
C GLY A 29 -46.05 -28.04 -17.36
N GLU A 30 -46.63 -27.66 -16.23
CA GLU A 30 -47.77 -28.28 -15.58
C GLU A 30 -49.10 -27.53 -15.88
N GLY A 31 -49.03 -26.41 -16.62
CA GLY A 31 -50.20 -25.63 -17.05
C GLY A 31 -50.65 -24.58 -16.03
N ASN A 32 -49.86 -24.25 -15.03
CA ASN A 32 -50.15 -23.16 -14.08
C ASN A 32 -49.67 -21.82 -14.64
N PRO A 33 -50.44 -20.72 -14.44
CA PRO A 33 -50.02 -19.40 -14.87
C PRO A 33 -48.75 -18.96 -14.12
N VAL A 34 -47.78 -18.41 -14.85
CA VAL A 34 -46.52 -17.87 -14.35
C VAL A 34 -46.63 -16.35 -14.27
N ASP A 35 -46.38 -15.79 -13.09
CA ASP A 35 -46.24 -14.34 -12.93
C ASP A 35 -44.93 -13.87 -13.58
N VAL A 36 -45.05 -13.04 -14.61
CA VAL A 36 -43.94 -12.42 -15.35
C VAL A 36 -43.84 -10.90 -15.09
N GLY A 37 -44.64 -10.36 -14.16
CA GLY A 37 -44.82 -8.93 -13.94
C GLY A 37 -43.89 -8.29 -12.90
N GLY A 38 -43.05 -9.06 -12.21
CA GLY A 38 -42.13 -8.54 -11.22
C GLY A 38 -40.97 -7.76 -11.85
N ALA A 39 -40.77 -6.49 -11.45
CA ALA A 39 -39.55 -5.78 -11.80
C ALA A 39 -38.32 -6.53 -11.25
N PRO A 40 -37.22 -6.62 -12.02
CA PRO A 40 -36.02 -7.29 -11.53
C PRO A 40 -35.51 -6.60 -10.26
N THR A 41 -35.14 -7.39 -9.26
CA THR A 41 -34.49 -6.93 -8.03
C THR A 41 -33.07 -7.45 -7.97
N ALA A 42 -32.23 -6.88 -7.09
CA ALA A 42 -30.88 -7.38 -6.83
C ALA A 42 -30.85 -8.89 -6.50
N ASP A 43 -31.92 -9.42 -5.88
CA ASP A 43 -32.02 -10.83 -5.51
C ASP A 43 -32.31 -11.74 -6.71
N THR A 44 -33.02 -11.23 -7.73
CA THR A 44 -33.43 -12.00 -8.92
C THR A 44 -32.37 -12.01 -10.04
N LEU A 45 -31.22 -11.35 -9.89
CA LEU A 45 -30.13 -11.47 -10.87
C LEU A 45 -29.48 -12.85 -10.79
N ALA A 46 -29.79 -13.70 -11.78
CA ALA A 46 -29.11 -14.96 -12.02
C ALA A 46 -27.65 -14.72 -12.43
N GLY A 47 -26.73 -15.57 -11.95
CA GLY A 47 -25.30 -15.47 -12.24
C GLY A 47 -24.51 -14.46 -11.38
N ALA A 48 -25.19 -13.57 -10.64
CA ALA A 48 -24.54 -12.69 -9.67
C ALA A 48 -24.14 -13.45 -8.40
N THR A 49 -22.93 -13.16 -7.88
CA THR A 49 -22.46 -13.71 -6.60
C THR A 49 -23.19 -13.05 -5.42
N ASN A 50 -23.12 -13.67 -4.24
CA ASN A 50 -23.64 -13.08 -3.00
C ASN A 50 -23.03 -11.70 -2.73
N THR A 51 -21.73 -11.52 -2.99
CA THR A 51 -21.04 -10.22 -2.90
C THR A 51 -21.60 -9.22 -3.90
N GLY A 52 -21.79 -9.60 -5.16
CA GLY A 52 -22.38 -8.71 -6.18
C GLY A 52 -23.77 -8.24 -5.79
N LYS A 53 -24.64 -9.16 -5.32
CA LYS A 53 -25.98 -8.81 -4.83
C LYS A 53 -25.92 -7.90 -3.59
N ALA A 54 -25.00 -8.15 -2.67
CA ALA A 54 -24.81 -7.31 -1.49
C ALA A 54 -24.33 -5.89 -1.84
N VAL A 55 -23.48 -5.75 -2.86
CA VAL A 55 -23.06 -4.43 -3.38
C VAL A 55 -24.22 -3.70 -4.03
N LEU A 56 -25.04 -4.36 -4.87
CA LEU A 56 -26.22 -3.74 -5.47
C LEU A 56 -27.29 -3.32 -4.45
N LYS A 57 -27.37 -4.04 -3.31
CA LYS A 57 -28.29 -3.72 -2.20
C LYS A 57 -27.73 -2.70 -1.21
N ALA A 58 -26.46 -2.30 -1.33
CA ALA A 58 -25.86 -1.35 -0.42
C ALA A 58 -26.52 0.02 -0.55
N THR A 59 -27.00 0.57 0.55
CA THR A 59 -27.64 1.91 0.60
C THR A 59 -26.62 3.04 0.66
N ASP A 60 -25.37 2.73 0.98
CA ASP A 60 -24.29 3.69 1.09
C ASP A 60 -22.92 3.06 0.78
N ALA A 61 -21.88 3.90 0.76
CA ALA A 61 -20.52 3.47 0.51
C ALA A 61 -19.94 2.57 1.62
N ALA A 62 -20.42 2.67 2.86
CA ALA A 62 -19.95 1.83 3.96
C ALA A 62 -20.47 0.39 3.82
N GLY A 63 -21.74 0.23 3.49
CA GLY A 63 -22.35 -1.05 3.14
C GLY A 63 -21.68 -1.70 1.95
N ALA A 64 -21.38 -0.94 0.90
CA ALA A 64 -20.68 -1.46 -0.27
C ALA A 64 -19.26 -1.93 0.06
N ARG A 65 -18.49 -1.17 0.85
CA ARG A 65 -17.17 -1.58 1.33
C ARG A 65 -17.23 -2.85 2.18
N LYS A 66 -18.18 -2.92 3.12
CA LYS A 66 -18.39 -4.11 3.94
C LYS A 66 -18.73 -5.34 3.10
N ALA A 67 -19.55 -5.18 2.06
CA ALA A 67 -19.94 -6.28 1.16
C ALA A 67 -18.74 -6.91 0.44
N ILE A 68 -17.72 -6.12 0.09
CA ILE A 68 -16.48 -6.59 -0.54
C ILE A 68 -15.35 -6.88 0.47
N GLY A 69 -15.62 -6.80 1.77
CA GLY A 69 -14.60 -6.97 2.81
C GLY A 69 -13.56 -5.84 2.88
N ALA A 70 -13.84 -4.69 2.28
CA ALA A 70 -12.98 -3.52 2.36
C ALA A 70 -13.23 -2.75 3.67
N GLY A 71 -12.16 -2.36 4.35
CA GLY A 71 -12.19 -1.35 5.41
C GLY A 71 -12.14 0.07 4.84
N THR A 72 -12.38 1.06 5.69
CA THR A 72 -11.84 2.41 5.43
C THR A 72 -10.33 2.36 5.67
N SER A 73 -9.53 3.01 4.84
CA SER A 73 -8.09 3.11 5.11
C SER A 73 -7.88 3.72 6.50
N SER A 74 -7.18 3.01 7.38
CA SER A 74 -6.72 3.55 8.67
C SER A 74 -5.39 4.29 8.55
N PHE A 75 -4.83 4.37 7.33
CA PHE A 75 -3.58 5.08 7.06
C PHE A 75 -3.84 6.58 6.94
N SER A 76 -3.30 7.35 7.87
CA SER A 76 -3.35 8.82 7.92
C SER A 76 -2.39 9.49 6.94
N GLY A 77 -1.53 8.71 6.28
CA GLY A 77 -0.42 9.22 5.47
C GLY A 77 0.90 9.29 6.24
N SER A 78 0.87 9.20 7.57
CA SER A 78 2.06 9.21 8.41
C SER A 78 2.75 7.85 8.45
N TYR A 79 4.07 7.84 8.29
CA TYR A 79 4.90 6.63 8.50
C TYR A 79 4.71 6.03 9.91
N ASN A 80 4.30 6.85 10.87
CA ASN A 80 4.10 6.41 12.25
C ASN A 80 2.98 5.38 12.41
N ASP A 81 2.04 5.28 11.47
CA ASP A 81 0.90 4.35 11.50
C ASP A 81 1.31 2.88 11.29
N LEU A 82 2.53 2.63 10.84
CA LEU A 82 3.03 1.27 10.62
C LEU A 82 3.43 0.63 11.95
N SER A 83 2.88 -0.54 12.27
CA SER A 83 3.21 -1.27 13.51
C SER A 83 4.58 -1.95 13.47
N ASN A 84 5.01 -2.43 12.31
CA ASN A 84 6.26 -3.21 12.14
C ASN A 84 7.33 -2.41 11.40
N LYS A 85 7.72 -1.25 11.96
CA LYS A 85 8.76 -0.39 11.40
C LYS A 85 10.15 -1.03 11.60
N PRO A 86 11.04 -1.01 10.59
CA PRO A 86 12.45 -1.31 10.78
C PRO A 86 13.05 -0.41 11.87
N THR A 87 13.90 -0.97 12.73
CA THR A 87 14.71 -0.17 13.65
C THR A 87 15.91 0.37 12.88
N ILE A 88 16.01 1.69 12.75
CA ILE A 88 17.15 2.33 12.11
C ILE A 88 18.27 2.46 13.14
N PRO A 89 19.47 1.88 12.91
CA PRO A 89 20.60 2.05 13.82
C PRO A 89 20.98 3.54 13.97
N PRO A 90 21.55 3.94 15.12
CA PRO A 90 22.07 5.29 15.28
C PRO A 90 23.19 5.56 14.28
N ALA A 91 23.37 6.84 13.92
CA ALA A 91 24.45 7.26 13.04
C ALA A 91 25.82 6.91 13.65
N TYR A 92 26.71 6.38 12.81
CA TYR A 92 28.08 6.04 13.24
C TYR A 92 28.90 7.31 13.50
N THR A 93 29.57 7.35 14.65
CA THR A 93 30.54 8.38 15.01
C THR A 93 31.94 7.78 15.04
N LEU A 94 32.87 8.31 14.23
CA LEU A 94 34.25 7.83 14.19
C LEU A 94 34.98 8.18 15.51
N PRO A 95 35.42 7.19 16.32
CA PRO A 95 36.18 7.46 17.54
C PRO A 95 37.61 7.90 17.21
N ALA A 96 38.26 8.57 18.15
CA ALA A 96 39.71 8.81 18.08
C ALA A 96 40.47 7.48 18.22
N ALA A 97 41.61 7.36 17.53
CA ALA A 97 42.50 6.22 17.70
C ALA A 97 43.02 6.15 19.14
N THR A 98 43.15 4.93 19.67
CA THR A 98 43.76 4.67 20.98
C THR A 98 44.76 3.52 20.87
N ALA A 99 45.50 3.24 21.95
CA ALA A 99 46.41 2.08 21.98
C ALA A 99 45.66 0.72 21.87
N GLU A 100 44.37 0.70 22.21
CA GLU A 100 43.58 -0.54 22.33
C GLU A 100 42.55 -0.69 21.20
N ALA A 101 42.23 0.39 20.48
CA ALA A 101 41.19 0.39 19.47
C ALA A 101 41.54 1.26 18.25
N LEU A 102 41.12 0.79 17.08
CA LEU A 102 41.19 1.53 15.83
C LEU A 102 40.27 2.77 15.88
N GLY A 103 40.74 3.86 15.29
CA GLY A 103 39.99 5.10 15.20
C GLY A 103 40.65 6.10 14.24
N GLY A 104 40.06 7.29 14.13
CA GLY A 104 40.56 8.37 13.30
C GLY A 104 41.71 9.14 13.94
N VAL A 105 42.62 9.65 13.11
CA VAL A 105 43.65 10.63 13.46
C VAL A 105 43.46 11.90 12.63
N LYS A 106 43.92 13.04 13.16
CA LYS A 106 43.89 14.30 12.42
C LYS A 106 45.07 14.41 11.47
N LYS A 107 44.94 15.21 10.42
CA LYS A 107 46.07 15.56 9.54
C LYS A 107 47.05 16.47 10.29
N GLY A 108 48.35 16.15 10.22
CA GLY A 108 49.42 16.99 10.74
C GLY A 108 49.60 18.30 9.96
N ALA A 109 50.21 19.29 10.61
CA ALA A 109 50.64 20.51 9.92
C ALA A 109 51.85 20.21 9.01
N ALA A 110 52.09 21.08 8.02
CA ALA A 110 53.27 20.93 7.17
C ALA A 110 54.54 21.16 7.99
N ILE A 111 55.51 20.25 7.88
CA ILE A 111 56.85 20.41 8.41
C ILE A 111 57.79 20.53 7.22
N PRO A 112 58.52 21.65 7.04
CA PRO A 112 59.46 21.80 5.94
C PRO A 112 60.59 20.79 6.00
N ASP A 113 61.08 20.38 4.83
CA ASP A 113 62.24 19.50 4.68
C ASP A 113 63.50 20.10 5.32
N LEU A 114 64.46 19.21 5.62
CA LEU A 114 65.78 19.61 6.05
C LEU A 114 66.59 20.18 4.89
N ALA A 115 67.35 21.26 5.16
CA ALA A 115 68.32 21.77 4.22
C ALA A 115 69.47 20.77 4.01
N SER A 116 70.08 20.80 2.82
CA SER A 116 71.31 20.04 2.57
C SER A 116 72.42 20.52 3.50
N GLY A 117 73.13 19.58 4.15
CA GLY A 117 74.20 19.89 5.10
C GLY A 117 73.73 20.48 6.44
N ALA A 118 72.46 20.30 6.81
CA ALA A 118 71.96 20.71 8.12
C ALA A 118 72.81 20.12 9.26
N ASP A 119 73.17 20.95 10.23
CA ASP A 119 73.91 20.50 11.40
C ASP A 119 73.02 19.70 12.38
N ALA A 120 73.67 19.11 13.38
CA ALA A 120 73.00 18.28 14.39
C ALA A 120 71.93 19.05 15.20
N ALA A 121 72.11 20.35 15.43
CA ALA A 121 71.16 21.17 16.20
C ALA A 121 69.88 21.43 15.39
N VAL A 122 70.01 21.69 14.09
CA VAL A 122 68.87 21.84 13.17
C VAL A 122 68.12 20.53 13.04
N ILE A 123 68.82 19.40 12.93
CA ILE A 123 68.22 18.06 12.89
C ILE A 123 67.42 17.78 14.17
N ALA A 124 68.02 17.97 15.34
CA ALA A 124 67.35 17.74 16.62
C ALA A 124 66.07 18.59 16.76
N THR A 125 66.14 19.85 16.35
CA THR A 125 64.98 20.77 16.35
C THR A 125 63.84 20.25 15.46
N LYS A 126 64.18 19.77 14.26
CA LYS A 126 63.19 19.24 13.31
C LYS A 126 62.55 17.95 13.80
N VAL A 127 63.34 17.03 14.36
CA VAL A 127 62.83 15.78 14.95
C VAL A 127 61.89 16.07 16.11
N ASN A 128 62.26 16.99 17.01
CA ASN A 128 61.39 17.38 18.12
C ASN A 128 60.08 18.02 17.63
N SER A 129 60.12 18.77 16.53
CA SER A 129 58.93 19.33 15.90
C SER A 129 57.99 18.24 15.33
N ILE A 130 58.55 17.20 14.69
CA ILE A 130 57.77 16.04 14.23
C ILE A 130 57.11 15.33 15.42
N LEU A 131 57.88 15.01 16.45
CA LEU A 131 57.37 14.32 17.64
C LEU A 131 56.29 15.15 18.36
N ALA A 132 56.49 16.46 18.48
CA ALA A 132 55.50 17.36 19.06
C ALA A 132 54.19 17.37 18.24
N GLN A 133 54.28 17.43 16.91
CA GLN A 133 53.09 17.41 16.07
C GLN A 133 52.36 16.07 16.14
N LEU A 134 53.07 14.94 16.07
CA LEU A 134 52.46 13.60 16.14
C LEU A 134 51.70 13.39 17.47
N ARG A 135 52.23 13.91 18.59
CA ARG A 135 51.52 13.95 19.88
C ARG A 135 50.27 14.84 19.80
N ALA A 136 50.39 16.03 19.23
CA ALA A 136 49.29 16.99 19.14
C ALA A 136 48.10 16.49 18.29
N ILE A 137 48.34 15.65 17.27
CA ILE A 137 47.29 15.05 16.45
C ILE A 137 46.83 13.67 16.93
N GLY A 138 47.35 13.18 18.06
CA GLY A 138 46.94 11.92 18.68
C GLY A 138 47.43 10.67 17.95
N VAL A 139 48.49 10.77 17.14
CA VAL A 139 49.10 9.60 16.48
C VAL A 139 49.99 8.81 17.47
N ILE A 140 50.63 9.51 18.39
CA ILE A 140 51.41 8.92 19.48
C ILE A 140 50.96 9.52 20.82
N ALA A 141 51.09 8.76 21.90
CA ALA A 141 50.80 9.24 23.25
C ALA A 141 51.75 10.37 23.67
N VAL A 142 51.27 11.24 24.57
CA VAL A 142 52.07 12.30 25.19
C VAL A 142 53.05 11.72 26.18
#